data_AF-A0A949DQ84-F1
#
_entry.id   AF-A0A949DQ84-F1
#
_cell.length_a   1.000
_cell.length_b   1.000
_cell.length_c   1.000
_cell.angle_alpha   90.00
_cell.angle_beta   90.00
_cell.angle_gamma   90.00
#
_symmetry.space_group_name_H-M   'P 1'
#
loop_
_entity.id
_entity.type
_entity.pdbx_description
1 polymer ?
#
loop_
_entity_poly.entity_id
_entity_poly.type
_entity_poly.pdbx_seq_one_letter_code
_entity_poly.pdbx_strand_id
1 'polypeptide(L)'
;MRIIKEENFKKTINQKFSFSFDIPAEGLYLIEISARARSEKQIGKNETDDDDLRIEIDGRKFAQLGEPARYFDIPAAFSGGQLHNLKKTVVFLCQFSEGKHVLAFVPDREPTLEEIKIYQPQIDGGKINLELNQQAEDGDRRDWYAFTLIDLPLKKISIELTCQKRKWDRDDVKIIIDGQTKRNLKNGIRRFWYWLGAFFDGKSQSDTFAVNLTKGIHYIEFWADRTPTLNRVMLNFGDASLKRIPTVYDPKWTEEFHDDSEKMILARAIFGEAGNQIRDARIAVGWSIKNRLGKDVYPWRDYKTYNDVVLAPKQYDAFVDPRVRPKLEDPLNEIYNERRAWFECYEIAELVFDEKVRDVSEGAVFFHDISIPQPSFLKANPNAKYIKQIDDLLFYGI
;
A
#
# COMPACT_ATOMS: atom_id res chain seq x y z
N MET A 1 -20.78 -3.58 -11.23
CA MET A 1 -19.34 -3.24 -11.36
C MET A 1 -19.05 -2.99 -12.82
N ARG A 2 -18.21 -2.00 -13.14
CA ARG A 2 -17.78 -1.73 -14.53
C ARG A 2 -16.44 -2.43 -14.77
N ILE A 3 -16.35 -3.29 -15.78
CA ILE A 3 -15.08 -3.88 -16.20
C ILE A 3 -14.23 -2.80 -16.85
N ILE A 4 -12.98 -2.67 -16.41
CA ILE A 4 -11.96 -1.80 -16.99
C ILE A 4 -11.04 -2.62 -17.91
N LYS A 5 -10.59 -3.78 -17.43
CA LYS A 5 -9.69 -4.66 -18.16
C LYS A 5 -9.88 -6.10 -17.70
N GLU A 6 -9.75 -7.05 -18.61
CA GLU A 6 -9.76 -8.48 -18.34
C GLU A 6 -8.74 -9.14 -19.27
N GLU A 7 -7.93 -10.05 -18.73
CA GLU A 7 -6.89 -10.76 -19.47
C GLU A 7 -6.74 -12.18 -18.94
N ASN A 8 -6.73 -13.15 -19.84
CA ASN A 8 -6.61 -14.57 -19.53
C ASN A 8 -5.23 -15.06 -20.00
N PHE A 9 -4.34 -15.37 -19.06
CA PHE A 9 -2.94 -15.66 -19.35
C PHE A 9 -2.67 -17.15 -19.50
N LYS A 10 -3.17 -17.98 -18.57
CA LYS A 10 -2.70 -19.37 -18.36
C LYS A 10 -1.20 -19.51 -18.62
N LYS A 11 -0.41 -18.61 -18.01
CA LYS A 11 0.99 -18.38 -18.33
C LYS A 11 1.86 -18.75 -17.13
N THR A 12 2.85 -19.61 -17.36
CA THR A 12 3.93 -19.83 -16.42
C THR A 12 4.84 -18.60 -16.36
N ILE A 13 5.10 -18.10 -15.16
CA ILE A 13 5.92 -16.91 -14.91
C ILE A 13 7.20 -17.38 -14.23
N ASN A 14 8.32 -17.41 -14.96
CA ASN A 14 9.64 -17.83 -14.44
C ASN A 14 10.66 -16.68 -14.36
N GLN A 15 10.23 -15.48 -14.76
CA GLN A 15 10.96 -14.23 -14.63
C GLN A 15 9.96 -13.12 -14.30
N LYS A 16 10.45 -11.99 -13.78
CA LYS A 16 9.59 -10.83 -13.49
C LYS A 16 8.79 -10.45 -14.72
N PHE A 17 7.46 -10.43 -14.59
CA PHE A 17 6.53 -10.06 -15.64
C PHE A 17 5.77 -8.79 -15.23
N SER A 18 5.60 -7.84 -16.15
CA SER A 18 4.86 -6.60 -15.90
C SER A 18 3.64 -6.51 -16.80
N PHE A 19 2.52 -6.13 -16.22
CA PHE A 19 1.26 -5.89 -16.90
C PHE A 19 0.83 -4.44 -16.67
N SER A 20 0.81 -3.64 -17.73
CA SER A 20 0.34 -2.26 -17.68
C SER A 20 -1.16 -2.20 -17.95
N PHE A 21 -1.84 -1.28 -17.27
CA PHE A 21 -3.26 -0.99 -17.46
C PHE A 21 -3.51 0.50 -17.26
N ASP A 22 -4.57 1.00 -17.88
CA ASP A 22 -4.97 2.40 -17.78
C ASP A 22 -6.22 2.54 -16.91
N ILE A 23 -6.18 3.51 -16.00
CA ILE A 23 -7.28 3.92 -15.15
C ILE A 23 -7.91 5.18 -15.75
N PRO A 24 -9.19 5.14 -16.15
CA PRO A 24 -9.82 6.21 -16.93
C PRO A 24 -10.21 7.44 -16.10
N ALA A 25 -10.25 7.32 -14.78
CA ALA A 25 -10.58 8.40 -13.86
C ALA A 25 -10.08 8.04 -12.47
N GLU A 26 -9.69 9.04 -11.67
CA GLU A 26 -9.36 8.84 -10.27
C GLU A 26 -10.53 8.16 -9.52
N GLY A 27 -10.22 7.18 -8.68
CA GLY A 27 -11.22 6.54 -7.84
C GLY A 27 -10.78 5.21 -7.24
N LEU A 28 -11.73 4.54 -6.59
CA LEU A 28 -11.54 3.19 -6.07
C LEU A 28 -11.67 2.17 -7.18
N TYR A 29 -10.75 1.20 -7.22
CA TYR A 29 -10.79 0.07 -8.13
C TYR A 29 -10.52 -1.24 -7.40
N LEU A 30 -10.90 -2.32 -8.06
CA LEU A 30 -10.75 -3.69 -7.61
C LEU A 30 -9.97 -4.47 -8.67
N ILE A 31 -8.87 -5.11 -8.27
CA ILE A 31 -8.04 -5.95 -9.13
C ILE A 31 -8.12 -7.39 -8.62
N GLU A 32 -8.74 -8.27 -9.39
CA GLU A 32 -8.76 -9.71 -9.12
C GLU A 32 -7.63 -10.37 -9.91
N ILE A 33 -6.81 -11.14 -9.19
CA ILE A 33 -5.71 -11.90 -9.78
C ILE A 33 -5.87 -13.34 -9.34
N SER A 34 -5.88 -14.25 -10.29
CA SER A 34 -5.86 -15.68 -10.01
C SER A 34 -4.58 -16.33 -10.49
N ALA A 35 -4.01 -17.19 -9.66
CA ALA A 35 -2.82 -17.96 -9.99
C ALA A 35 -2.81 -19.30 -9.26
N ARG A 36 -1.85 -20.13 -9.66
CA ARG A 36 -1.52 -21.42 -9.05
C ARG A 36 -0.02 -21.45 -8.78
N ALA A 37 0.35 -22.17 -7.73
CA ALA A 37 1.73 -22.40 -7.38
C ALA A 37 1.86 -23.84 -6.85
N ARG A 38 2.85 -24.60 -7.34
CA ARG A 38 3.04 -26.01 -6.97
C ARG A 38 3.82 -26.09 -5.68
N SER A 39 3.47 -27.04 -4.82
CA SER A 39 4.29 -27.35 -3.65
C SER A 39 5.57 -28.08 -4.05
N GLU A 40 6.56 -28.11 -3.16
CA GLU A 40 7.84 -28.78 -3.34
C GLU A 40 7.68 -30.23 -3.83
N LYS A 41 6.74 -30.98 -3.24
CA LYS A 41 6.44 -32.38 -3.60
C LYS A 41 5.84 -32.57 -5.00
N GLN A 42 5.21 -31.54 -5.54
CA GLN A 42 4.64 -31.55 -6.89
C GLN A 42 5.68 -31.18 -7.95
N ILE A 43 6.70 -30.42 -7.56
CA ILE A 43 7.85 -30.08 -8.41
C ILE A 43 8.76 -31.30 -8.53
N GLY A 44 9.11 -31.94 -7.41
CA GLY A 44 9.96 -33.12 -7.42
C GLY A 44 10.10 -33.78 -6.05
N LYS A 45 10.48 -35.07 -6.02
CA LYS A 45 10.58 -35.84 -4.78
C LYS A 45 11.65 -35.34 -3.80
N ASN A 46 12.66 -34.64 -4.31
CA ASN A 46 13.82 -34.16 -3.54
C ASN A 46 13.87 -32.62 -3.48
N GLU A 47 12.83 -31.94 -3.96
CA GLU A 47 12.77 -30.49 -3.92
C GLU A 47 12.46 -30.03 -2.49
N THR A 48 13.12 -28.97 -2.07
CA THR A 48 12.92 -28.35 -0.74
C THR A 48 12.19 -27.01 -0.83
N ASP A 49 11.90 -26.57 -2.05
CA ASP A 49 11.44 -25.24 -2.39
C ASP A 49 10.24 -25.35 -3.33
N ASP A 50 9.21 -24.56 -3.08
CA ASP A 50 7.95 -24.51 -3.81
C ASP A 50 7.95 -23.42 -4.90
N ASP A 51 6.92 -23.40 -5.75
CA ASP A 51 6.69 -22.22 -6.58
C ASP A 51 6.02 -21.16 -5.71
N ASP A 52 6.40 -19.89 -5.86
CA ASP A 52 5.71 -18.77 -5.25
C ASP A 52 5.49 -17.62 -6.24
N LEU A 53 4.48 -16.79 -6.00
CA LEU A 53 4.25 -15.59 -6.80
C LEU A 53 3.89 -14.40 -5.91
N ARG A 54 4.73 -13.38 -5.93
CA ARG A 54 4.46 -12.07 -5.34
C ARG A 54 3.89 -11.11 -6.38
N ILE A 55 2.96 -10.27 -5.94
CA ILE A 55 2.42 -9.15 -6.71
C ILE A 55 2.91 -7.82 -6.14
N GLU A 56 3.26 -6.89 -7.02
CA GLU A 56 3.57 -5.49 -6.72
C GLU A 56 2.63 -4.60 -7.53
N ILE A 57 2.14 -3.50 -6.95
CA ILE A 57 1.31 -2.50 -7.64
C ILE A 57 2.10 -1.19 -7.65
N ASP A 58 2.43 -0.67 -8.84
CA ASP A 58 3.24 0.54 -9.05
C ASP A 58 4.59 0.54 -8.31
N GLY A 59 5.12 -0.67 -8.06
CA GLY A 59 6.34 -0.91 -7.30
C GLY A 59 6.14 -1.03 -5.78
N ARG A 60 4.93 -0.84 -5.27
CA ARG A 60 4.58 -1.13 -3.87
C ARG A 60 4.66 -2.62 -3.62
N LYS A 61 5.43 -2.99 -2.61
CA LYS A 61 5.48 -4.36 -2.05
C LYS A 61 4.49 -4.46 -0.89
N PHE A 62 3.83 -5.60 -0.80
CA PHE A 62 2.94 -5.94 0.31
C PHE A 62 3.68 -6.92 1.21
N ALA A 63 3.75 -6.63 2.50
CA ALA A 63 4.44 -7.46 3.47
C ALA A 63 3.45 -8.12 4.43
N GLN A 64 3.87 -9.20 5.07
CA GLN A 64 3.13 -9.79 6.18
C GLN A 64 3.01 -8.74 7.30
N LEU A 65 1.82 -8.66 7.91
CA LEU A 65 1.61 -7.72 9.03
C LEU A 65 2.54 -8.08 10.19
N GLY A 66 3.33 -7.12 10.63
CA GLY A 66 4.35 -7.30 11.68
C GLY A 66 5.69 -7.90 11.21
N GLU A 67 5.80 -8.33 9.94
CA GLU A 67 7.01 -8.96 9.38
C GLU A 67 7.39 -8.29 8.04
N PRO A 68 8.05 -7.11 8.08
CA PRO A 68 8.24 -6.26 6.89
C PRO A 68 9.14 -6.84 5.80
N ALA A 69 9.88 -7.91 6.09
CA ALA A 69 10.77 -8.59 5.14
C ALA A 69 10.11 -9.78 4.43
N ARG A 70 8.88 -10.17 4.81
CA ARG A 70 8.21 -11.37 4.29
C ARG A 70 7.15 -11.00 3.26
N TYR A 71 7.34 -11.47 2.01
CA TYR A 71 6.55 -11.03 0.86
C TYR A 71 5.90 -12.12 -0.01
N PHE A 72 6.25 -13.40 0.19
CA PHE A 72 5.73 -14.53 -0.61
C PHE A 72 4.66 -15.34 0.14
N ASP A 73 4.89 -15.61 1.43
CA ASP A 73 3.90 -16.28 2.29
C ASP A 73 2.89 -15.30 2.92
N ILE A 74 2.22 -14.53 2.07
CA ILE A 74 1.27 -13.51 2.53
C ILE A 74 -0.08 -13.69 1.86
N PRO A 75 -1.16 -13.17 2.47
CA PRO A 75 -2.49 -13.21 1.86
C PRO A 75 -2.53 -12.63 0.44
N ALA A 76 -1.71 -11.61 0.17
CA ALA A 76 -1.62 -10.93 -1.11
C ALA A 76 -0.71 -11.62 -2.16
N ALA A 77 -0.22 -12.83 -1.87
CA ALA A 77 0.67 -13.60 -2.72
C ALA A 77 0.18 -15.04 -2.87
N PHE A 78 0.88 -15.84 -3.68
CA PHE A 78 0.54 -17.24 -3.93
C PHE A 78 1.71 -18.10 -3.47
N SER A 79 1.48 -18.97 -2.49
CA SER A 79 2.51 -19.88 -1.97
C SER A 79 2.23 -21.33 -2.35
N GLY A 80 3.20 -22.00 -2.95
CA GLY A 80 3.03 -23.36 -3.45
C GLY A 80 2.77 -24.38 -2.33
N GLY A 81 3.42 -24.19 -1.19
CA GLY A 81 3.28 -24.99 0.03
C GLY A 81 1.92 -24.83 0.69
N GLN A 82 1.18 -23.76 0.38
CA GLN A 82 -0.22 -23.58 0.80
C GLN A 82 -1.21 -24.02 -0.28
N LEU A 83 -0.91 -23.76 -1.55
CA LEU A 83 -1.87 -23.93 -2.65
C LEU A 83 -1.87 -25.33 -3.24
N HIS A 84 -0.74 -26.04 -3.23
CA HIS A 84 -0.61 -27.36 -3.85
C HIS A 84 -1.17 -27.41 -5.28
N ASN A 85 -0.82 -26.41 -6.10
CA ASN A 85 -1.27 -26.23 -7.48
C ASN A 85 -2.78 -26.00 -7.66
N LEU A 86 -3.51 -25.67 -6.59
CA LEU A 86 -4.90 -25.25 -6.65
C LEU A 86 -5.00 -23.74 -6.84
N LYS A 87 -6.06 -23.30 -7.51
CA LYS A 87 -6.35 -21.90 -7.80
C LYS A 87 -6.59 -21.17 -6.49
N LYS A 88 -5.94 -20.01 -6.36
CA LYS A 88 -6.30 -18.96 -5.41
C LYS A 88 -6.63 -17.69 -6.18
N THR A 89 -7.50 -16.87 -5.62
CA THR A 89 -7.78 -15.52 -6.11
C THR A 89 -7.44 -14.49 -5.04
N VAL A 90 -6.65 -13.50 -5.40
CA VAL A 90 -6.35 -12.33 -4.56
C VAL A 90 -7.05 -11.12 -5.17
N VAL A 91 -7.76 -10.38 -4.33
CA VAL A 91 -8.50 -9.17 -4.72
C VAL A 91 -7.87 -7.96 -4.04
N PHE A 92 -7.26 -7.07 -4.80
CA PHE A 92 -6.74 -5.80 -4.30
C PHE A 92 -7.82 -4.72 -4.43
N LEU A 93 -8.08 -4.02 -3.33
CA LEU A 93 -8.90 -2.81 -3.34
C LEU A 93 -8.02 -1.63 -3.00
N CYS A 94 -7.89 -0.71 -3.95
CA CYS A 94 -7.02 0.46 -3.82
C CYS A 94 -7.55 1.62 -4.65
N GLN A 95 -7.16 2.81 -4.24
CA GLN A 95 -7.47 4.02 -4.97
C GLN A 95 -6.36 4.30 -5.97
N PHE A 96 -6.74 4.59 -7.20
CA PHE A 96 -5.81 4.96 -8.27
C PHE A 96 -6.10 6.38 -8.73
N SER A 97 -5.03 7.08 -9.10
CA SER A 97 -5.12 8.26 -9.95
C SER A 97 -5.51 7.87 -11.38
N GLU A 98 -5.97 8.84 -12.18
CA GLU A 98 -6.13 8.65 -13.61
C GLU A 98 -4.76 8.51 -14.28
N GLY A 99 -4.63 7.49 -15.15
CA GLY A 99 -3.44 7.27 -15.96
C GLY A 99 -3.00 5.82 -15.99
N LYS A 100 -1.73 5.62 -16.31
CA LYS A 100 -1.13 4.31 -16.51
C LYS A 100 -0.57 3.77 -15.20
N HIS A 101 -0.91 2.51 -14.90
CA HIS A 101 -0.46 1.76 -13.73
C HIS A 101 0.18 0.44 -14.15
N VAL A 102 0.91 -0.18 -13.23
CA VAL A 102 1.65 -1.42 -13.48
C VAL A 102 1.45 -2.43 -12.36
N LEU A 103 1.03 -3.64 -12.74
CA LEU A 103 1.18 -4.84 -11.92
C LEU A 103 2.52 -5.50 -12.25
N ALA A 104 3.31 -5.79 -11.23
CA ALA A 104 4.53 -6.58 -11.35
C ALA A 104 4.34 -7.93 -10.67
N PHE A 105 4.61 -8.99 -11.42
CA PHE A 105 4.56 -10.39 -11.01
C PHE A 105 5.99 -10.87 -10.81
N VAL A 106 6.38 -11.10 -9.57
CA VAL A 106 7.72 -11.52 -9.20
C VAL A 106 7.64 -12.99 -8.77
N PRO A 107 8.05 -13.95 -9.62
CA PRO A 107 8.00 -15.35 -9.28
C PRO A 107 9.16 -15.75 -8.38
N ASP A 108 8.92 -16.76 -7.55
CA ASP A 108 9.94 -17.73 -7.15
C ASP A 108 9.64 -19.04 -7.91
N ARG A 109 10.64 -19.56 -8.62
CA ARG A 109 10.50 -20.68 -9.59
C ARG A 109 9.47 -20.42 -10.71
N GLU A 110 8.43 -21.26 -10.86
CA GLU A 110 7.57 -21.31 -12.06
C GLU A 110 6.05 -21.35 -11.74
N PRO A 111 5.51 -20.41 -10.95
CA PRO A 111 4.07 -20.29 -10.73
C PRO A 111 3.31 -20.02 -12.04
N THR A 112 2.02 -20.36 -12.07
CA THR A 112 1.13 -20.12 -13.21
C THR A 112 0.15 -19.00 -12.91
N LEU A 113 0.27 -17.87 -13.62
CA LEU A 113 -0.71 -16.80 -13.64
C LEU A 113 -1.88 -17.20 -14.54
N GLU A 114 -3.10 -17.23 -14.01
CA GLU A 114 -4.28 -17.64 -14.77
C GLU A 114 -5.00 -16.44 -15.39
N GLU A 115 -5.32 -15.44 -14.58
CA GLU A 115 -6.30 -14.41 -14.94
C GLU A 115 -6.05 -13.11 -14.18
N ILE A 116 -6.28 -11.98 -14.85
CA ILE A 116 -6.35 -10.64 -14.22
C ILE A 116 -7.66 -9.99 -14.65
N LYS A 117 -8.39 -9.44 -13.69
CA LYS A 117 -9.57 -8.62 -13.94
C LYS A 117 -9.49 -7.33 -13.13
N ILE A 118 -9.83 -6.21 -13.76
CA ILE A 118 -9.82 -4.89 -13.15
C ILE A 118 -11.20 -4.28 -13.31
N TYR A 119 -11.76 -3.84 -12.19
CA TYR A 119 -13.11 -3.31 -12.11
C TYR A 119 -13.14 -1.97 -11.39
N GLN A 120 -14.07 -1.12 -11.81
CA GLN A 120 -14.56 -0.03 -10.99
C GLN A 120 -15.82 -0.51 -10.24
N PRO A 121 -15.78 -0.66 -8.90
CA PRO A 121 -16.94 -1.04 -8.11
C PRO A 121 -17.98 0.09 -8.10
N GLN A 122 -19.24 -0.29 -7.93
CA GLN A 122 -20.30 0.66 -7.60
C GLN A 122 -20.29 0.85 -6.08
N ILE A 123 -20.27 2.10 -5.63
CA ILE A 123 -20.28 2.45 -4.21
C ILE A 123 -21.65 3.03 -3.88
N ASP A 124 -22.34 2.41 -2.92
CA ASP A 124 -23.65 2.87 -2.45
C ASP A 124 -23.61 3.06 -0.92
N GLY A 125 -23.72 4.32 -0.47
CA GLY A 125 -23.67 4.66 0.96
C GLY A 125 -22.44 4.12 1.68
N GLY A 126 -21.25 4.22 1.06
CA GLY A 126 -20.00 3.70 1.61
C GLY A 126 -19.89 2.18 1.61
N LYS A 127 -20.71 1.47 0.82
CA LYS A 127 -20.69 0.02 0.69
C LYS A 127 -20.34 -0.40 -0.73
N ILE A 128 -19.63 -1.52 -0.82
CA ILE A 128 -19.39 -2.23 -2.07
C ILE A 128 -19.97 -3.62 -1.92
N ASN A 129 -20.80 -4.03 -2.87
CA ASN A 129 -21.35 -5.38 -2.93
C ASN A 129 -20.69 -6.15 -4.07
N LEU A 130 -20.03 -7.26 -3.74
CA LEU A 130 -19.31 -8.12 -4.67
C LEU A 130 -20.05 -9.46 -4.78
N GLU A 131 -20.73 -9.66 -5.90
CA GLU A 131 -21.34 -10.95 -6.27
C GLU A 131 -20.27 -11.81 -6.95
N LEU A 132 -19.67 -12.72 -6.19
CA LEU A 132 -18.45 -13.44 -6.59
C LEU A 132 -18.79 -14.80 -7.21
N ASN A 133 -19.64 -15.57 -6.54
CA ASN A 133 -20.01 -16.95 -6.88
C ASN A 133 -18.79 -17.83 -7.23
N GLN A 134 -17.71 -17.67 -6.47
CA GLN A 134 -16.48 -18.42 -6.68
C GLN A 134 -16.58 -19.71 -5.87
N GLN A 135 -16.19 -20.84 -6.46
CA GLN A 135 -16.12 -22.11 -5.75
C GLN A 135 -14.65 -22.54 -5.58
N ALA A 136 -14.31 -23.04 -4.39
CA ALA A 136 -12.99 -23.61 -4.16
C ALA A 136 -12.83 -24.92 -4.94
N GLU A 137 -11.66 -25.09 -5.56
CA GLU A 137 -11.24 -26.41 -6.01
C GLU A 137 -10.98 -27.32 -4.82
N ASP A 138 -11.24 -28.62 -5.02
CA ASP A 138 -11.19 -29.62 -3.98
C ASP A 138 -9.79 -29.76 -3.40
N GLY A 139 -9.61 -29.34 -2.15
CA GLY A 139 -8.34 -29.37 -1.44
C GLY A 139 -8.53 -29.38 0.07
N ASP A 140 -7.43 -29.52 0.81
CA ASP A 140 -7.42 -29.58 2.27
C ASP A 140 -6.84 -28.29 2.84
N ARG A 141 -7.63 -27.60 3.68
CA ARG A 141 -7.21 -26.49 4.55
C ARG A 141 -6.23 -25.48 3.96
N ARG A 142 -6.59 -24.90 2.82
CA ARG A 142 -5.74 -23.95 2.10
C ARG A 142 -6.38 -22.59 2.00
N ASP A 143 -5.55 -21.56 1.83
CA ASP A 143 -6.03 -20.27 1.36
C ASP A 143 -6.54 -20.40 -0.09
N TRP A 144 -7.73 -19.88 -0.32
CA TRP A 144 -8.40 -19.96 -1.61
C TRP A 144 -8.84 -18.58 -2.13
N TYR A 145 -9.17 -17.67 -1.22
CA TYR A 145 -9.63 -16.33 -1.59
C TYR A 145 -9.15 -15.30 -0.58
N ALA A 146 -8.55 -14.21 -1.05
CA ALA A 146 -8.06 -13.16 -0.17
C ALA A 146 -8.43 -11.76 -0.68
N PHE A 147 -8.72 -10.84 0.24
CA PHE A 147 -8.83 -9.42 -0.03
C PHE A 147 -7.65 -8.68 0.59
N THR A 148 -7.04 -7.80 -0.19
CA THR A 148 -6.00 -6.86 0.24
C THR A 148 -6.56 -5.45 0.12
N LEU A 149 -6.86 -4.83 1.26
CA LEU A 149 -7.31 -3.43 1.31
C LEU A 149 -6.08 -2.53 1.46
N ILE A 150 -5.92 -1.56 0.57
CA ILE A 150 -4.73 -0.70 0.52
C ILE A 150 -5.12 0.73 0.87
N ASP A 151 -4.71 1.16 2.05
CA ASP A 151 -4.98 2.49 2.62
C ASP A 151 -6.48 2.81 2.76
N LEU A 152 -7.29 1.75 2.86
CA LEU A 152 -8.74 1.82 3.01
C LEU A 152 -9.14 1.42 4.44
N PRO A 153 -10.05 2.16 5.08
CA PRO A 153 -10.64 1.73 6.33
C PRO A 153 -11.63 0.59 6.07
N LEU A 154 -12.07 -0.11 7.12
CA LEU A 154 -13.21 -1.04 7.00
C LEU A 154 -13.98 -1.08 8.31
N LYS A 155 -15.26 -0.74 8.29
CA LYS A 155 -16.11 -0.80 9.49
C LYS A 155 -16.69 -2.19 9.66
N LYS A 156 -17.30 -2.72 8.60
CA LYS A 156 -17.94 -4.04 8.62
C LYS A 156 -17.66 -4.79 7.34
N ILE A 157 -17.64 -6.11 7.44
CA ILE A 157 -17.68 -7.02 6.31
C ILE A 157 -18.84 -7.99 6.52
N SER A 158 -19.68 -8.12 5.51
CA SER A 158 -20.72 -9.16 5.46
C SER A 158 -20.36 -10.17 4.40
N ILE A 159 -20.45 -11.45 4.73
CA ILE A 159 -20.08 -12.54 3.86
C ILE A 159 -21.27 -13.46 3.71
N GLU A 160 -21.48 -13.94 2.50
CA GLU A 160 -22.40 -15.01 2.20
C GLU A 160 -21.68 -16.15 1.49
N LEU A 161 -21.83 -17.36 2.01
CA LEU A 161 -21.17 -18.54 1.47
C LEU A 161 -22.05 -19.78 1.57
N THR A 162 -21.70 -20.81 0.80
CA THR A 162 -22.36 -22.11 0.80
C THR A 162 -21.36 -23.20 1.16
N CYS A 163 -21.72 -24.05 2.13
CA CYS A 163 -20.96 -25.22 2.53
C CYS A 163 -21.84 -26.47 2.47
N GLN A 164 -21.37 -27.54 1.83
CA GLN A 164 -22.09 -28.80 1.75
C GLN A 164 -21.65 -29.79 2.84
N LYS A 165 -22.63 -30.52 3.37
CA LYS A 165 -22.37 -31.70 4.18
C LYS A 165 -22.03 -32.86 3.25
N ARG A 166 -20.97 -33.60 3.56
CA ARG A 166 -20.65 -34.86 2.87
C ARG A 166 -20.43 -35.97 3.88
N LYS A 167 -20.42 -37.21 3.39
CA LYS A 167 -20.39 -38.43 4.21
C LYS A 167 -19.12 -38.55 5.08
N TRP A 168 -17.98 -38.07 4.58
CA TRP A 168 -16.67 -38.24 5.24
C TRP A 168 -15.98 -36.92 5.52
N ASP A 169 -15.92 -36.05 4.53
CA ASP A 169 -15.18 -34.80 4.61
C ASP A 169 -16.02 -33.63 4.08
N ARG A 170 -16.17 -32.57 4.87
CA ARG A 170 -17.24 -31.57 4.69
C ARG A 170 -16.64 -30.27 4.19
N ASP A 171 -17.44 -29.46 3.50
CA ASP A 171 -16.97 -28.13 3.14
C ASP A 171 -16.94 -27.27 4.41
N ASP A 172 -15.77 -26.78 4.81
CA ASP A 172 -15.61 -25.91 5.96
C ASP A 172 -14.86 -24.64 5.52
N VAL A 173 -15.19 -23.49 6.13
CA VAL A 173 -14.52 -22.21 5.84
C VAL A 173 -14.03 -21.55 7.10
N LYS A 174 -12.76 -21.17 7.09
CA LYS A 174 -12.10 -20.34 8.10
C LYS A 174 -11.91 -18.93 7.53
N ILE A 175 -12.19 -17.93 8.37
CA ILE A 175 -11.91 -16.52 8.04
C ILE A 175 -10.86 -15.95 8.99
N ILE A 176 -9.89 -15.27 8.40
CA ILE A 176 -8.81 -14.58 9.09
C ILE A 176 -8.85 -13.11 8.68
N ILE A 177 -8.76 -12.21 9.64
CA ILE A 177 -8.70 -10.76 9.39
C ILE A 177 -7.47 -10.24 10.12
N ASP A 178 -6.51 -9.69 9.38
CA ASP A 178 -5.21 -9.23 9.88
C ASP A 178 -4.51 -10.26 10.78
N GLY A 179 -4.42 -11.51 10.30
CA GLY A 179 -3.84 -12.63 11.05
C GLY A 179 -4.71 -13.18 12.19
N GLN A 180 -5.82 -12.52 12.53
CA GLN A 180 -6.72 -12.96 13.60
C GLN A 180 -7.85 -13.84 13.05
N THR A 181 -7.82 -15.12 13.39
CA THR A 181 -8.89 -16.06 13.03
C THR A 181 -10.18 -15.75 13.80
N LYS A 182 -11.30 -15.55 13.09
CA LYS A 182 -12.61 -15.41 13.75
C LYS A 182 -13.09 -16.77 14.22
N ARG A 183 -13.57 -16.83 15.46
CA ARG A 183 -13.93 -18.09 16.11
C ARG A 183 -15.41 -18.41 15.98
N ASN A 184 -15.72 -19.66 15.68
CA ASN A 184 -17.07 -20.19 15.84
C ASN A 184 -17.34 -20.47 17.33
N LEU A 185 -18.16 -19.64 17.97
CA LEU A 185 -18.51 -19.81 19.38
C LEU A 185 -19.50 -20.97 19.62
N LYS A 186 -20.16 -21.48 18.57
CA LYS A 186 -21.12 -22.58 18.65
C LYS A 186 -20.46 -23.96 18.68
N ASN A 187 -19.17 -24.06 18.33
CA ASN A 187 -18.45 -25.34 18.29
C ASN A 187 -17.04 -25.20 18.88
N GLY A 188 -16.84 -25.71 20.09
CA GLY A 188 -15.55 -25.63 20.80
C GLY A 188 -14.41 -26.41 20.15
N ILE A 189 -14.69 -27.52 19.47
CA ILE A 189 -13.68 -28.42 18.88
C ILE A 189 -13.17 -27.83 17.56
N ARG A 190 -14.08 -27.37 16.69
CA ARG A 190 -13.75 -26.75 15.40
C ARG A 190 -13.84 -25.23 15.46
N ARG A 191 -13.45 -24.62 16.58
CA ARG A 191 -13.63 -23.18 16.84
C ARG A 191 -12.93 -22.26 15.83
N PHE A 192 -11.97 -22.75 15.06
CA PHE A 192 -11.25 -21.97 14.04
C PHE A 192 -11.84 -22.09 12.63
N TRP A 193 -12.83 -22.98 12.44
CA TRP A 193 -13.61 -23.12 11.23
C TRP A 193 -14.97 -22.45 11.47
N TYR A 194 -15.14 -21.26 10.89
CA TYR A 194 -16.28 -20.41 11.21
C TYR A 194 -17.58 -20.99 10.65
N TRP A 195 -17.57 -21.32 9.36
CA TRP A 195 -18.67 -22.02 8.72
C TRP A 195 -18.32 -23.50 8.56
N LEU A 196 -19.25 -24.35 8.98
CA LEU A 196 -19.08 -25.80 8.97
C LEU A 196 -20.18 -26.44 8.14
N GLY A 197 -19.85 -27.12 7.05
CA GLY A 197 -20.82 -27.75 6.14
C GLY A 197 -21.71 -28.77 6.86
N ALA A 198 -21.23 -29.29 7.98
CA ALA A 198 -21.98 -30.08 8.96
C ALA A 198 -23.38 -29.54 9.30
N PHE A 199 -23.55 -28.22 9.36
CA PHE A 199 -24.75 -27.57 9.87
C PHE A 199 -25.64 -26.97 8.79
N PHE A 200 -25.14 -26.85 7.56
CA PHE A 200 -25.77 -26.01 6.54
C PHE A 200 -26.32 -26.79 5.35
N ASP A 201 -25.85 -28.02 5.13
CA ASP A 201 -26.41 -28.96 4.14
C ASP A 201 -26.65 -28.32 2.74
N GLY A 202 -25.67 -27.52 2.29
CA GLY A 202 -25.73 -26.84 0.98
C GLY A 202 -26.56 -25.56 0.93
N LYS A 203 -27.08 -25.07 2.07
CA LYS A 203 -27.75 -23.77 2.15
C LYS A 203 -26.73 -22.64 2.31
N SER A 204 -26.97 -21.53 1.62
CA SER A 204 -26.23 -20.29 1.84
C SER A 204 -26.38 -19.82 3.28
N GLN A 205 -25.29 -19.32 3.85
CA GLN A 205 -25.21 -18.71 5.17
C GLN A 205 -24.59 -17.35 5.04
N SER A 206 -25.06 -16.40 5.85
CA SER A 206 -24.45 -15.09 5.94
C SER A 206 -24.07 -14.74 7.37
N ASP A 207 -22.98 -14.00 7.51
CA ASP A 207 -22.62 -13.38 8.78
C ASP A 207 -21.97 -12.01 8.53
N THR A 208 -21.98 -11.15 9.55
CA THR A 208 -21.43 -9.80 9.50
C THR A 208 -20.49 -9.56 10.67
N PHE A 209 -19.27 -9.16 10.34
CA PHE A 209 -18.23 -8.84 11.32
C PHE A 209 -18.03 -7.34 11.40
N ALA A 210 -18.16 -6.77 12.60
CA ALA A 210 -17.63 -5.45 12.89
C ALA A 210 -16.11 -5.57 13.11
N VAL A 211 -15.34 -4.92 12.25
CA VAL A 211 -13.87 -5.04 12.23
C VAL A 211 -13.17 -3.74 12.59
N ASN A 212 -13.77 -2.58 12.28
CA ASN A 212 -13.28 -1.26 12.64
C ASN A 212 -11.80 -1.00 12.32
N LEU A 213 -11.35 -1.46 11.15
CA LEU A 213 -10.01 -1.24 10.63
C LEU A 213 -9.85 0.24 10.24
N THR A 214 -8.72 0.83 10.60
CA THR A 214 -8.31 2.19 10.20
C THR A 214 -7.77 2.19 8.77
N LYS A 215 -7.33 3.33 8.24
CA LYS A 215 -6.59 3.33 6.96
C LYS A 215 -5.25 2.62 7.16
N GLY A 216 -4.89 1.76 6.21
CA GLY A 216 -3.64 1.00 6.21
C GLY A 216 -3.72 -0.18 5.23
N ILE A 217 -2.74 -1.09 5.30
CA ILE A 217 -2.81 -2.37 4.59
C ILE A 217 -3.53 -3.38 5.48
N HIS A 218 -4.61 -3.96 4.98
CA HIS A 218 -5.38 -4.98 5.69
C HIS A 218 -5.60 -6.22 4.83
N TYR A 219 -5.60 -7.39 5.47
CA TYR A 219 -5.81 -8.67 4.80
C TYR A 219 -7.04 -9.38 5.37
N ILE A 220 -7.87 -9.92 4.46
CA ILE A 220 -9.00 -10.76 4.80
C ILE A 220 -8.87 -12.05 4.00
N GLU A 221 -8.69 -13.17 4.69
CA GLU A 221 -8.44 -14.47 4.07
C GLU A 221 -9.61 -15.42 4.28
N PHE A 222 -9.90 -16.21 3.26
CA PHE A 222 -10.84 -17.31 3.28
C PHE A 222 -10.10 -18.61 3.00
N TRP A 223 -9.97 -19.40 4.04
CA TRP A 223 -9.38 -20.72 3.98
C TRP A 223 -10.48 -21.75 3.80
N ALA A 224 -10.32 -22.60 2.80
CA ALA A 224 -11.29 -23.62 2.42
C ALA A 224 -10.79 -25.02 2.80
N ASP A 225 -11.72 -25.82 3.29
CA ASP A 225 -11.62 -27.28 3.28
C ASP A 225 -12.66 -27.79 2.28
N ARG A 226 -12.25 -28.66 1.35
CA ARG A 226 -13.05 -29.18 0.22
C ARG A 226 -13.47 -28.08 -0.77
N THR A 227 -14.76 -27.96 -1.13
CA THR A 227 -15.22 -27.08 -2.23
C THR A 227 -16.33 -26.10 -1.83
N PRO A 228 -16.18 -25.30 -0.76
CA PRO A 228 -17.15 -24.26 -0.43
C PRO A 228 -17.28 -23.23 -1.55
N THR A 229 -18.41 -22.55 -1.60
CA THR A 229 -18.66 -21.45 -2.54
C THR A 229 -18.77 -20.14 -1.77
N LEU A 230 -17.95 -19.15 -2.13
CA LEU A 230 -18.06 -17.77 -1.67
C LEU A 230 -19.01 -17.04 -2.63
N ASN A 231 -20.25 -16.85 -2.20
CA ASN A 231 -21.29 -16.29 -3.04
C ASN A 231 -21.12 -14.78 -3.14
N ARG A 232 -20.97 -14.12 -1.99
CA ARG A 232 -21.01 -12.66 -1.90
C ARG A 232 -20.16 -12.12 -0.76
N VAL A 233 -19.52 -10.98 -1.02
CA VAL A 233 -18.84 -10.19 0.01
C VAL A 233 -19.30 -8.74 -0.10
N MET A 234 -19.80 -8.19 1.01
CA MET A 234 -20.12 -6.77 1.14
C MET A 234 -19.12 -6.11 2.07
N LEU A 235 -18.40 -5.12 1.56
CA LEU A 235 -17.47 -4.29 2.32
C LEU A 235 -18.14 -2.97 2.67
N ASN A 236 -18.16 -2.62 3.95
CA ASN A 236 -18.75 -1.38 4.45
C ASN A 236 -17.65 -0.49 5.06
N PHE A 237 -17.34 0.58 4.36
CA PHE A 237 -16.33 1.58 4.72
C PHE A 237 -16.89 2.63 5.71
N GLY A 238 -18.20 2.64 5.97
CA GLY A 238 -18.91 3.64 6.76
C GLY A 238 -19.00 4.98 6.04
N ASP A 239 -19.17 6.06 6.81
CA ASP A 239 -19.16 7.45 6.30
C ASP A 239 -17.74 7.95 5.98
N ALA A 240 -16.75 7.05 5.94
CA ALA A 240 -15.38 7.42 5.66
C ALA A 240 -15.27 7.97 4.24
N SER A 241 -14.68 9.16 4.11
CA SER A 241 -14.31 9.67 2.79
C SER A 241 -13.32 8.70 2.15
N LEU A 242 -13.76 8.12 1.05
CA LEU A 242 -12.93 7.37 0.12
C LEU A 242 -12.22 8.34 -0.84
N LYS A 243 -11.87 9.56 -0.40
CA LYS A 243 -10.97 10.44 -1.15
C LYS A 243 -9.56 9.88 -1.14
N ARG A 244 -8.89 9.98 -2.29
CA ARG A 244 -7.49 9.63 -2.48
C ARG A 244 -6.61 10.52 -1.62
N ILE A 245 -5.65 9.87 -0.96
CA ILE A 245 -4.57 10.53 -0.26
C ILE A 245 -3.31 10.16 -1.04
N PRO A 246 -2.49 11.13 -1.48
CA PRO A 246 -1.24 10.84 -2.15
C PRO A 246 -0.37 9.90 -1.31
N THR A 247 0.21 8.91 -1.97
CA THR A 247 1.15 7.95 -1.35
C THR A 247 2.48 7.99 -2.07
N VAL A 248 3.53 7.40 -1.50
CA VAL A 248 4.86 7.41 -2.15
C VAL A 248 4.84 6.65 -3.49
N TYR A 249 3.89 5.71 -3.63
CA TYR A 249 3.73 4.88 -4.83
C TYR A 249 2.73 5.44 -5.84
N ASP A 250 1.79 6.28 -5.38
CA ASP A 250 0.88 7.05 -6.21
C ASP A 250 0.85 8.51 -5.67
N PRO A 251 1.86 9.32 -6.01
CA PRO A 251 2.09 10.62 -5.37
C PRO A 251 1.42 11.78 -6.09
N LYS A 252 0.75 11.53 -7.22
CA LYS A 252 0.08 12.58 -8.00
C LYS A 252 -0.81 13.41 -7.08
N TRP A 253 -0.67 14.71 -7.13
CA TRP A 253 -1.31 15.62 -6.21
C TRP A 253 -2.80 15.87 -6.50
N THR A 254 -3.58 16.27 -5.49
CA THR A 254 -5.04 16.44 -5.64
C THR A 254 -5.60 17.86 -5.55
N GLU A 255 -4.90 18.92 -5.11
CA GLU A 255 -5.39 20.32 -5.24
C GLU A 255 -4.50 21.41 -4.62
N GLU A 256 -3.90 21.25 -3.41
CA GLU A 256 -3.05 22.28 -2.74
C GLU A 256 -1.96 21.76 -1.74
N PHE A 257 -1.75 20.44 -1.64
CA PHE A 257 -0.78 19.72 -0.77
C PHE A 257 -1.22 19.68 0.69
N HIS A 258 -2.34 20.31 1.01
CA HIS A 258 -2.98 20.25 2.32
C HIS A 258 -3.53 18.85 2.66
N ASP A 259 -3.71 17.99 1.66
CA ASP A 259 -4.14 16.59 1.80
C ASP A 259 -2.98 15.60 1.99
N ASP A 260 -1.73 16.05 1.81
CA ASP A 260 -0.56 15.23 2.10
C ASP A 260 -0.47 14.92 3.60
N SER A 261 -0.05 13.69 3.93
CA SER A 261 0.39 13.38 5.29
C SER A 261 1.67 14.14 5.65
N GLU A 262 1.95 14.31 6.94
CA GLU A 262 3.17 14.97 7.44
C GLU A 262 4.47 14.39 6.82
N LYS A 263 4.52 13.07 6.63
CA LYS A 263 5.65 12.39 5.97
C LYS A 263 5.71 12.70 4.48
N MET A 264 4.57 12.75 3.81
CA MET A 264 4.47 13.05 2.39
C MET A 264 4.91 14.48 2.09
N ILE A 265 4.40 15.47 2.84
CA ILE A 265 4.77 16.87 2.61
C ILE A 265 6.25 17.11 2.89
N LEU A 266 6.80 16.46 3.92
CA LEU A 266 8.22 16.50 4.22
C LEU A 266 9.05 15.88 3.09
N ALA A 267 8.61 14.74 2.54
CA ALA A 267 9.28 14.10 1.41
C ALA A 267 9.30 15.00 0.16
N ARG A 268 8.19 15.67 -0.17
CA ARG A 268 8.13 16.64 -1.28
C ARG A 268 9.07 17.82 -1.06
N ALA A 269 9.13 18.35 0.15
CA ALA A 269 10.06 19.43 0.48
C ALA A 269 11.52 19.00 0.33
N ILE A 270 11.90 17.84 0.87
CA ILE A 270 13.26 17.31 0.70
C ILE A 270 13.58 17.06 -0.78
N PHE A 271 12.62 16.52 -1.54
CA PHE A 271 12.80 16.23 -2.96
C PHE A 271 12.95 17.49 -3.81
N GLY A 272 12.18 18.54 -3.53
CA GLY A 272 12.26 19.82 -4.23
C GLY A 272 13.54 20.59 -3.93
N GLU A 273 13.97 20.58 -2.69
CA GLU A 273 15.10 21.39 -2.22
C GLU A 273 16.45 20.66 -2.35
N ALA A 274 16.47 19.33 -2.25
CA ALA A 274 17.71 18.54 -2.20
C ALA A 274 17.64 17.21 -2.97
N GLY A 275 16.66 17.00 -3.83
CA GLY A 275 16.48 15.73 -4.55
C GLY A 275 17.69 15.30 -5.40
N ASN A 276 18.49 16.26 -5.88
CA ASN A 276 19.73 16.02 -6.63
C ASN A 276 20.99 15.97 -5.76
N GLN A 277 20.90 16.29 -4.46
CA GLN A 277 22.03 16.34 -3.54
C GLN A 277 22.35 14.96 -2.95
N ILE A 278 23.48 14.83 -2.27
CA ILE A 278 23.82 13.61 -1.51
C ILE A 278 22.84 13.35 -0.36
N ARG A 279 22.82 12.11 0.13
CA ARG A 279 21.92 11.66 1.21
C ARG A 279 22.03 12.51 2.49
N ASP A 280 23.23 12.89 2.91
CA ASP A 280 23.44 13.72 4.11
C ASP A 280 22.83 15.12 3.96
N ALA A 281 22.91 15.73 2.77
CA ALA A 281 22.29 17.02 2.49
C ALA A 281 20.75 16.92 2.54
N ARG A 282 20.17 15.84 2.00
CA ARG A 282 18.73 15.56 2.09
C ARG A 282 18.27 15.36 3.54
N ILE A 283 19.04 14.62 4.35
CA ILE A 283 18.79 14.46 5.79
C ILE A 283 18.86 15.81 6.49
N ALA A 284 19.85 16.64 6.17
CA ALA A 284 20.01 17.98 6.75
C ALA A 284 18.85 18.91 6.41
N VAL A 285 18.34 18.89 5.17
CA VAL A 285 17.13 19.63 4.78
C VAL A 285 15.93 19.15 5.59
N GLY A 286 15.71 17.84 5.68
CA GLY A 286 14.64 17.26 6.50
C GLY A 286 14.69 17.72 7.95
N TRP A 287 15.87 17.67 8.57
CA TRP A 287 16.08 18.16 9.92
C TRP A 287 15.87 19.66 10.04
N SER A 288 16.28 20.46 9.06
CA SER A 288 16.08 21.91 9.08
C SER A 288 14.58 22.29 9.10
N ILE A 289 13.73 21.52 8.41
CA ILE A 289 12.28 21.66 8.44
C ILE A 289 11.77 21.28 9.83
N LYS A 290 12.13 20.09 10.33
CA LYS A 290 11.72 19.59 11.64
C LYS A 290 12.11 20.53 12.78
N ASN A 291 13.31 21.08 12.73
CA ASN A 291 13.86 21.98 13.74
C ASN A 291 13.10 23.31 13.85
N ARG A 292 12.22 23.64 12.90
CA ARG A 292 11.32 24.81 12.98
C ARG A 292 10.04 24.56 13.77
N LEU A 293 9.65 23.30 13.97
CA LEU A 293 8.44 22.95 14.71
C LEU A 293 8.54 23.44 16.15
N GLY A 294 7.54 24.21 16.58
CA GLY A 294 7.47 24.78 17.92
C GLY A 294 8.59 25.77 18.28
N LYS A 295 9.44 26.18 17.32
CA LYS A 295 10.46 27.20 17.55
C LYS A 295 9.98 28.56 17.09
N ASP A 296 10.31 29.57 17.90
CA ASP A 296 10.10 30.97 17.57
C ASP A 296 11.19 31.47 16.59
N VAL A 297 11.23 30.87 15.40
CA VAL A 297 12.08 31.33 14.28
C VAL A 297 11.54 32.65 13.74
N TYR A 298 10.21 32.78 13.74
CA TYR A 298 9.48 33.99 13.37
C TYR A 298 8.40 34.27 14.43
N PRO A 299 8.48 35.37 15.20
CA PRO A 299 7.55 35.71 16.30
C PRO A 299 6.06 35.75 15.96
N TRP A 300 5.72 35.81 14.68
CA TRP A 300 4.35 35.86 14.19
C TRP A 300 3.85 34.55 13.56
N ARG A 301 4.65 33.46 13.62
CA ARG A 301 4.28 32.15 13.06
C ARG A 301 4.41 31.06 14.10
N ASP A 302 3.33 30.32 14.30
CA ASP A 302 3.27 29.16 15.18
C ASP A 302 3.26 27.88 14.34
N TYR A 303 4.42 27.25 14.20
CA TYR A 303 4.60 26.05 13.39
C TYR A 303 4.34 24.79 14.22
N LYS A 304 3.15 24.18 14.06
CA LYS A 304 2.75 22.98 14.81
C LYS A 304 2.96 21.69 14.02
N THR A 305 2.85 21.78 12.70
CA THR A 305 2.93 20.65 11.77
C THR A 305 3.96 20.89 10.68
N TYR A 306 4.42 19.83 10.03
CA TYR A 306 5.25 19.92 8.83
C TYR A 306 4.51 20.66 7.72
N ASN A 307 3.19 20.46 7.58
CA ASN A 307 2.37 21.24 6.65
C ASN A 307 2.46 22.74 6.94
N ASP A 308 2.38 23.17 8.20
CA ASP A 308 2.51 24.59 8.57
C ASP A 308 3.87 25.15 8.18
N VAL A 309 4.95 24.39 8.39
CA VAL A 309 6.31 24.83 8.05
C VAL A 309 6.49 24.88 6.54
N VAL A 310 6.10 23.83 5.82
CA VAL A 310 6.39 23.66 4.39
C VAL A 310 5.52 24.58 3.53
N LEU A 311 4.23 24.68 3.85
CA LEU A 311 3.28 25.46 3.07
C LEU A 311 3.24 26.94 3.49
N ALA A 312 4.06 27.34 4.45
CA ALA A 312 4.18 28.74 4.83
C ALA A 312 4.58 29.60 3.61
N PRO A 313 3.94 30.76 3.41
CA PRO A 313 4.24 31.61 2.27
C PRO A 313 5.72 31.97 2.17
N LYS A 314 6.29 31.76 0.98
CA LYS A 314 7.69 32.02 0.60
C LYS A 314 8.73 31.25 1.43
N GLN A 315 8.32 30.12 2.01
CA GLN A 315 9.22 29.36 2.86
C GLN A 315 10.13 28.43 2.07
N TYR A 316 9.58 27.78 1.04
CA TYR A 316 10.27 26.88 0.13
C TYR A 316 9.84 27.21 -1.28
N ASP A 317 10.78 27.67 -2.10
CA ASP A 317 10.49 28.12 -3.46
C ASP A 317 10.05 26.95 -4.35
N ALA A 318 10.45 25.71 -4.04
CA ALA A 318 10.07 24.53 -4.80
C ALA A 318 8.54 24.33 -4.95
N PHE A 319 7.73 24.84 -4.01
CA PHE A 319 6.26 24.74 -4.04
C PHE A 319 5.56 25.84 -4.86
N VAL A 320 6.30 26.85 -5.30
CA VAL A 320 5.76 27.99 -6.08
C VAL A 320 6.48 28.19 -7.41
N ASP A 321 7.72 27.71 -7.54
CA ASP A 321 8.49 27.80 -8.79
C ASP A 321 7.87 26.89 -9.85
N PRO A 322 7.37 27.42 -10.98
CA PRO A 322 6.74 26.63 -12.03
C PRO A 322 7.68 25.62 -12.70
N ARG A 323 8.99 25.72 -12.48
CA ARG A 323 10.00 24.78 -13.00
C ARG A 323 10.17 23.55 -12.11
N VAL A 324 9.85 23.66 -10.82
CA VAL A 324 10.06 22.61 -9.81
C VAL A 324 8.74 22.03 -9.32
N ARG A 325 7.73 22.88 -9.13
CA ARG A 325 6.43 22.49 -8.61
C ARG A 325 5.77 21.33 -9.37
N PRO A 326 5.77 21.27 -10.72
CA PRO A 326 5.17 20.15 -11.45
C PRO A 326 5.82 18.79 -11.11
N LYS A 327 7.12 18.78 -10.80
CA LYS A 327 7.85 17.59 -10.34
C LYS A 327 7.47 17.23 -8.90
N LEU A 328 7.11 18.20 -8.07
CA LEU A 328 6.55 17.92 -6.74
C LEU A 328 5.13 17.41 -6.81
N GLU A 329 4.32 17.86 -7.76
CA GLU A 329 2.93 17.42 -7.93
C GLU A 329 2.86 15.97 -8.42
N ASP A 330 3.76 15.55 -9.31
CA ASP A 330 3.84 14.18 -9.83
C ASP A 330 5.30 13.70 -9.95
N PRO A 331 5.95 13.31 -8.83
CA PRO A 331 7.37 12.94 -8.82
C PRO A 331 7.67 11.60 -9.52
N LEU A 332 6.64 10.80 -9.84
CA LEU A 332 6.80 9.54 -10.58
C LEU A 332 6.55 9.69 -12.09
N ASN A 333 6.27 10.90 -12.57
CA ASN A 333 6.14 11.17 -13.99
C ASN A 333 7.41 10.76 -14.76
N GLU A 334 7.25 10.02 -15.85
CA GLU A 334 8.37 9.47 -16.63
C GLU A 334 9.30 10.55 -17.20
N ILE A 335 8.81 11.78 -17.40
CA ILE A 335 9.60 12.89 -17.94
C ILE A 335 10.80 13.25 -17.04
N TYR A 336 10.66 13.11 -15.72
CA TYR A 336 11.73 13.52 -14.79
C TYR A 336 12.79 12.44 -14.58
N ASN A 337 12.44 11.15 -14.73
CA ASN A 337 13.33 10.00 -14.50
C ASN A 337 14.04 10.01 -13.11
N GLU A 338 13.37 10.55 -12.07
CA GLU A 338 13.94 10.73 -10.73
C GLU A 338 13.28 9.83 -9.66
N ARG A 339 12.64 8.74 -10.11
CA ARG A 339 11.94 7.77 -9.26
C ARG A 339 12.77 7.32 -8.05
N ARG A 340 14.07 7.05 -8.23
CA ARG A 340 14.97 6.64 -7.13
C ARG A 340 15.13 7.74 -6.09
N ALA A 341 15.34 8.98 -6.52
CA ALA A 341 15.50 10.11 -5.63
C ALA A 341 14.21 10.39 -4.84
N TRP A 342 13.03 10.28 -5.49
CA TRP A 342 11.74 10.40 -4.81
C TRP A 342 11.57 9.41 -3.65
N PHE A 343 11.79 8.12 -3.92
CA PHE A 343 11.68 7.08 -2.88
C PHE A 343 12.70 7.28 -1.74
N GLU A 344 13.92 7.71 -2.07
CA GLU A 344 14.93 8.01 -1.06
C GLU A 344 14.56 9.24 -0.21
N CYS A 345 14.00 10.30 -0.81
CA CYS A 345 13.51 11.46 -0.08
C CYS A 345 12.36 11.10 0.88
N TYR A 346 11.45 10.21 0.46
CA TYR A 346 10.40 9.70 1.35
C TYR A 346 10.96 8.85 2.49
N GLU A 347 11.91 7.95 2.22
CA GLU A 347 12.61 7.18 3.25
C GLU A 347 13.27 8.09 4.29
N ILE A 348 13.97 9.14 3.83
CA ILE A 348 14.59 10.14 4.71
C ILE A 348 13.54 10.90 5.51
N ALA A 349 12.41 11.28 4.89
CA ALA A 349 11.31 11.93 5.59
C ALA A 349 10.78 11.05 6.73
N GLU A 350 10.63 9.74 6.52
CA GLU A 350 10.21 8.82 7.59
C GLU A 350 11.25 8.75 8.73
N LEU A 351 12.53 8.64 8.38
CA LEU A 351 13.61 8.58 9.37
C LEU A 351 13.72 9.87 10.20
N VAL A 352 13.55 11.04 9.58
CA VAL A 352 13.57 12.33 10.28
C VAL A 352 12.30 12.51 11.14
N PHE A 353 11.13 12.17 10.59
CA PHE A 353 9.86 12.26 11.29
C PHE A 353 9.89 11.41 12.57
N ASP A 354 10.34 10.16 12.46
CA ASP A 354 10.46 9.20 13.56
C ASP A 354 11.71 9.38 14.43
N GLU A 355 12.59 10.34 14.12
CA GLU A 355 13.89 10.59 14.82
C GLU A 355 14.85 9.38 14.82
N LYS A 356 14.79 8.56 13.78
CA LYS A 356 15.62 7.37 13.61
C LYS A 356 16.97 7.64 12.93
N VAL A 357 17.20 8.88 12.48
CA VAL A 357 18.47 9.33 11.92
C VAL A 357 18.96 10.57 12.66
N ARG A 358 20.26 10.67 12.92
CA ARG A 358 20.85 11.82 13.63
C ARG A 358 20.62 13.13 12.86
N ASP A 359 20.43 14.23 13.60
CA ASP A 359 20.49 15.58 13.03
C ASP A 359 21.91 15.91 12.56
N VAL A 360 22.14 15.72 11.27
CA VAL A 360 23.40 16.08 10.61
C VAL A 360 23.45 17.56 10.23
N SER A 361 22.38 18.35 10.43
CA SER A 361 22.41 19.81 10.25
C SER A 361 22.86 20.57 11.50
N GLU A 362 22.97 19.87 12.65
CA GLU A 362 23.35 20.42 13.96
C GLU A 362 22.41 21.53 14.47
N GLY A 363 21.10 21.30 14.36
CA GLY A 363 20.09 22.23 14.86
C GLY A 363 19.78 23.37 13.90
N ALA A 364 20.22 23.28 12.64
CA ALA A 364 19.93 24.29 11.63
C ALA A 364 18.42 24.48 11.47
N VAL A 365 18.01 25.72 11.23
CA VAL A 365 16.63 26.10 10.91
C VAL A 365 16.57 26.90 9.61
N PHE A 366 17.70 27.22 8.99
CA PHE A 366 17.72 27.77 7.64
C PHE A 366 18.78 27.10 6.78
N PHE A 367 18.59 27.16 5.47
CA PHE A 367 19.61 26.81 4.50
C PHE A 367 19.43 27.61 3.20
N HIS A 368 20.48 27.66 2.39
CA HIS A 368 20.41 28.09 1.00
C HIS A 368 21.52 27.44 0.17
N ASP A 369 21.32 27.40 -1.14
CA ASP A 369 22.30 26.93 -2.12
C ASP A 369 23.50 27.89 -2.23
N ILE A 370 24.70 27.36 -2.50
CA ILE A 370 25.94 28.14 -2.68
C ILE A 370 25.85 29.19 -3.81
N SER A 371 24.94 29.01 -4.77
CA SER A 371 24.69 29.97 -5.85
C SER A 371 24.08 31.29 -5.35
N ILE A 372 23.44 31.28 -4.17
CA ILE A 372 22.92 32.48 -3.52
C ILE A 372 24.05 33.10 -2.66
N PRO A 373 24.44 34.37 -2.91
CA PRO A 373 25.47 35.01 -2.11
C PRO A 373 25.06 35.10 -0.63
N GLN A 374 25.89 34.55 0.25
CA GLN A 374 25.66 34.56 1.70
C GLN A 374 25.31 35.95 2.28
N PRO A 375 25.94 37.07 1.86
CA PRO A 375 25.53 38.40 2.33
C PRO A 375 24.07 38.76 2.01
N SER A 376 23.56 38.33 0.85
CA SER A 376 22.17 38.56 0.46
C SER A 376 21.21 37.74 1.33
N PHE A 377 21.58 36.50 1.63
CA PHE A 377 20.80 35.62 2.49
C PHE A 377 20.73 36.14 3.94
N LEU A 378 21.87 36.54 4.51
CA LEU A 378 21.95 37.10 5.87
C LEU A 378 21.22 38.45 5.98
N LYS A 379 21.15 39.24 4.90
CA LYS A 379 20.33 40.46 4.88
C LYS A 379 18.83 40.15 5.01
N ALA A 380 18.36 39.05 4.41
CA ALA A 380 16.98 38.60 4.53
C ALA A 380 16.70 37.89 5.87
N ASN A 381 17.73 37.27 6.46
CA ASN A 381 17.64 36.49 7.69
C ASN A 381 18.72 36.97 8.70
N PRO A 382 18.56 38.16 9.31
CA PRO A 382 19.63 38.80 10.10
C PRO A 382 20.02 38.03 11.38
N ASN A 383 19.15 37.14 11.86
CA ASN A 383 19.42 36.31 13.03
C ASN A 383 20.09 34.97 12.67
N ALA A 384 20.28 34.67 11.38
CA ALA A 384 20.86 33.40 10.96
C ALA A 384 22.36 33.33 11.27
N LYS A 385 22.79 32.29 12.00
CA LYS A 385 24.21 32.02 12.29
C LYS A 385 24.69 30.82 11.52
N TYR A 386 25.74 31.00 10.72
CA TYR A 386 26.31 29.90 9.93
C TYR A 386 26.77 28.77 10.84
N ILE A 387 26.39 27.54 10.49
CA ILE A 387 26.81 26.32 11.18
C ILE A 387 27.84 25.61 10.32
N LYS A 388 27.44 25.19 9.12
CA LYS A 388 28.28 24.42 8.20
C LYS A 388 27.69 24.33 6.80
N GLN A 389 28.47 23.79 5.88
CA GLN A 389 28.07 23.42 4.54
C GLN A 389 28.01 21.89 4.43
N ILE A 390 27.00 21.38 3.74
CA ILE A 390 26.89 19.97 3.35
C ILE A 390 26.51 19.96 1.86
N ASP A 391 27.39 19.40 1.03
CA ASP A 391 27.25 19.47 -0.44
C ASP A 391 27.16 20.93 -0.89
N ASP A 392 26.21 21.28 -1.76
CA ASP A 392 26.01 22.64 -2.25
C ASP A 392 25.11 23.51 -1.35
N LEU A 393 24.79 23.05 -0.13
CA LEU A 393 23.89 23.75 0.80
C LEU A 393 24.63 24.29 2.03
N LEU A 394 24.43 25.58 2.34
CA LEU A 394 24.89 26.21 3.58
C LEU A 394 23.76 26.21 4.61
N PHE A 395 24.03 25.76 5.83
CA PHE A 395 23.07 25.63 6.92
C PHE A 395 23.32 26.62 8.06
N TYR A 396 22.23 27.11 8.66
CA TYR A 396 22.26 28.16 9.69
C TYR A 396 21.31 27.88 10.85
N GLY A 397 21.75 28.24 12.06
CA GLY A 397 20.94 28.29 13.28
C GLY A 397 20.46 29.71 13.61
N ILE A 398 20.02 29.92 14.86
CA ILE A 398 19.63 31.23 15.43
C ILE A 398 20.64 31.67 16.48
#